data_AF-A0A920RC05-F1
#
_entry.id   AF-A0A920RC05-F1
#
_cell.length_a   1.000
_cell.length_b   1.000
_cell.length_c   1.000
_cell.angle_alpha   90.00
_cell.angle_beta   90.00
_cell.angle_gamma   90.00
#
_symmetry.space_group_name_H-M   'P 1'
#
loop_
_entity.id
_entity.type
_entity.pdbx_description
1 polymer ?
#
loop_
_entity_poly.entity_id
_entity_poly.type
_entity_poly.pdbx_seq_one_letter_code
_entity_poly.pdbx_strand_id
1 'polypeptide(L)'
;MGEVQSVEKHPNADKLSLCAVTDGVDIYQVVCGGENVVSGMKAPFAKVGAEIIFPGKKEKPFEIKGTTIRGIESNGMLCSAEELGLEEKSEGILELPADVTLGEDVV
;
A
#
# COMPACT_ATOMS: atom_id res chain seq x y z
N MET A 1 -3.78 5.06 7.30
CA MET A 1 -2.52 5.65 6.77
C MET A 1 -1.33 4.88 7.34
N GLY A 2 -0.26 4.68 6.57
CA GLY A 2 0.93 3.93 7.03
C GLY A 2 2.25 4.53 6.55
N GLU A 3 3.35 4.12 7.18
CA GLU A 3 4.72 4.55 6.90
C GLU A 3 5.60 3.36 6.54
N VAL A 4 6.38 3.49 5.47
CA VAL A 4 7.31 2.48 5.01
C VAL A 4 8.59 2.54 5.86
N GLN A 5 8.82 1.56 6.71
CA GLN A 5 10.01 1.45 7.55
C GLN A 5 11.23 0.97 6.76
N SER A 6 11.04 0.00 5.87
CA SER A 6 12.11 -0.54 5.03
C SER A 6 11.58 -0.97 3.67
N VAL A 7 12.45 -0.92 2.66
CA VAL A 7 12.21 -1.40 1.30
C VAL A 7 13.37 -2.31 0.90
N GLU A 8 13.05 -3.55 0.56
CA GLU A 8 13.98 -4.56 0.07
C GLU A 8 13.54 -5.05 -1.30
N LYS A 9 14.47 -5.52 -2.14
CA LYS A 9 14.11 -6.07 -3.44
C LYS A 9 13.46 -7.45 -3.25
N HIS A 10 12.36 -7.71 -3.96
CA HIS A 10 11.71 -9.00 -3.88
C HIS A 10 12.62 -10.11 -4.45
N PRO A 11 12.88 -11.22 -3.71
CA PRO A 11 13.85 -12.24 -4.13
C PRO A 11 13.43 -13.00 -5.40
N ASN A 12 12.13 -13.12 -5.63
CA ASN A 12 11.56 -13.86 -6.76
C ASN A 12 10.94 -12.96 -7.86
N ALA A 13 11.15 -11.64 -7.84
CA ALA A 13 10.58 -10.72 -8.83
C ALA A 13 11.36 -9.41 -8.94
N ASP A 14 11.80 -9.06 -10.16
CA ASP A 14 12.64 -7.87 -10.37
C ASP A 14 11.91 -6.53 -10.24
N LYS A 15 10.58 -6.53 -10.48
CA LYS A 15 9.72 -5.34 -10.47
C LYS A 15 8.92 -5.17 -9.19
N LEU A 16 9.17 -6.00 -8.18
CA LEU A 16 8.47 -5.95 -6.91
C LEU A 16 9.47 -5.65 -5.79
N SER A 17 8.98 -4.93 -4.79
CA SER A 17 9.70 -4.61 -3.58
C SER A 17 8.96 -5.21 -2.39
N LEU A 18 9.72 -5.72 -1.43
CA LEU A 18 9.23 -6.13 -0.13
C LEU A 18 9.35 -4.96 0.83
N CYS A 19 8.22 -4.45 1.30
CA CYS A 19 8.17 -3.28 2.17
C CYS A 19 7.71 -3.69 3.56
N ALA A 20 8.39 -3.21 4.61
CA ALA A 20 7.86 -3.23 5.96
C ALA A 20 7.10 -1.92 6.18
N VAL A 21 5.79 -1.99 6.43
CA VAL A 21 4.92 -0.82 6.61
C VAL A 21 4.35 -0.82 8.02
N THR A 22 4.44 0.30 8.72
CA THR A 22 3.81 0.47 10.04
C THR A 22 2.58 1.37 9.95
N ASP A 23 1.57 1.08 10.75
CA ASP A 23 0.42 1.95 10.99
C ASP A 23 0.58 2.78 12.27
N GLY A 24 1.75 2.74 12.91
CA GLY A 24 2.03 3.35 14.21
C GLY A 24 1.84 2.41 15.40
N VAL A 25 1.27 1.22 15.20
CA VAL A 25 1.05 0.22 16.26
C VAL A 25 1.80 -1.07 15.94
N ASP A 26 1.58 -1.63 14.76
CA ASP A 26 2.15 -2.88 14.29
C ASP A 26 3.00 -2.64 13.03
N ILE A 27 3.76 -3.67 12.64
CA ILE A 27 4.53 -3.68 11.39
C ILE A 27 4.01 -4.81 10.51
N TYR A 28 3.70 -4.47 9.26
CA TYR A 28 3.11 -5.35 8.27
C TYR A 28 4.07 -5.52 7.10
N GLN A 29 4.25 -6.77 6.67
CA GLN A 29 4.98 -7.05 5.44
C GLN A 29 4.05 -6.88 4.23
N VAL A 30 4.45 -6.05 3.28
CA VAL A 30 3.66 -5.71 2.10
C VAL A 30 4.53 -5.83 0.86
N VAL A 31 4.05 -6.55 -0.14
CA VAL A 31 4.70 -6.58 -1.46
C VAL A 31 4.15 -5.42 -2.28
N CYS A 32 5.02 -4.51 -2.69
CA CYS A 32 4.68 -3.31 -3.45
C CYS A 32 5.26 -3.38 -4.86
N GLY A 33 4.50 -2.93 -5.86
CA GLY A 33 4.96 -2.81 -7.25
C GLY A 33 5.23 -1.37 -7.69
N GLY A 34 5.03 -0.37 -6.83
CA GLY A 34 5.28 1.03 -7.16
C GLY A 34 6.78 1.32 -7.20
N GLU A 35 7.24 1.94 -8.28
CA GLU A 35 8.67 2.24 -8.49
C GLU A 35 9.18 3.37 -7.57
N ASN A 36 8.28 4.18 -7.02
CA ASN A 36 8.58 5.30 -6.15
C ASN A 36 8.63 4.94 -4.65
N VAL A 37 8.43 3.67 -4.27
CA VAL A 37 8.40 3.29 -2.85
C VAL A 37 9.79 3.39 -2.21
N VAL A 38 9.89 4.15 -1.12
CA VAL A 38 11.15 4.36 -0.37
C VAL A 38 10.91 4.33 1.13
N SER A 39 11.94 3.99 1.91
CA SER A 39 11.87 4.05 3.37
C SER A 39 11.62 5.48 3.85
N GLY A 40 10.78 5.64 4.88
CA GLY A 40 10.28 6.92 5.40
C GLY A 40 9.08 7.49 4.64
N MET A 41 8.67 6.88 3.53
CA MET A 41 7.48 7.32 2.79
C MET A 41 6.21 7.04 3.61
N LYS A 42 5.37 8.06 3.77
CA LYS A 42 3.99 7.88 4.23
C LYS A 42 3.07 7.69 3.04
N ALA A 43 2.15 6.73 3.14
CA ALA A 43 1.25 6.37 2.06
C ALA A 43 -0.08 5.83 2.59
N PRO A 44 -1.13 5.82 1.76
CA PRO A 44 -2.36 5.08 2.05
C PRO A 44 -2.04 3.59 2.17
N PHE A 45 -2.25 3.05 3.36
CA PHE A 45 -2.03 1.65 3.66
C PHE A 45 -3.35 0.97 3.97
N ALA A 46 -3.76 0.06 3.09
CA ALA A 46 -4.95 -0.77 3.26
C ALA A 46 -4.55 -2.11 3.88
N LYS A 47 -5.02 -2.35 5.11
CA LYS A 47 -4.76 -3.58 5.86
C LYS A 47 -5.59 -4.75 5.34
N VAL A 48 -5.22 -5.97 5.70
CA VAL A 48 -6.11 -7.12 5.52
C VAL A 48 -7.44 -6.88 6.22
N GLY A 49 -8.54 -7.10 5.50
CA GLY A 49 -9.91 -6.77 5.91
C GLY A 49 -10.36 -5.36 5.56
N ALA A 50 -9.47 -4.48 5.09
CA ALA A 50 -9.88 -3.16 4.60
C ALA A 50 -10.68 -3.27 3.31
N GLU A 51 -11.69 -2.42 3.17
CA GLU A 51 -12.55 -2.36 1.98
C GLU A 51 -12.21 -1.11 1.16
N ILE A 52 -11.67 -1.29 -0.04
CA ILE A 52 -11.34 -0.19 -0.95
C ILE A 52 -12.45 -0.04 -1.99
N ILE A 53 -13.06 1.13 -2.05
CA ILE A 53 -14.02 1.45 -3.11
C ILE A 53 -13.25 2.12 -4.24
N PHE A 54 -13.04 1.40 -5.35
CA PHE A 54 -12.39 1.94 -6.54
C PHE A 54 -13.37 2.83 -7.31
N PRO A 55 -13.18 4.16 -7.34
CA PRO A 55 -14.08 5.05 -8.06
C PRO A 55 -14.08 4.71 -9.56
N GLY A 56 -15.27 4.54 -10.15
CA GLY A 56 -15.43 4.31 -11.58
C GLY A 56 -15.11 2.90 -12.11
N LYS A 57 -14.51 1.99 -11.32
CA LYS A 57 -14.18 0.62 -11.78
C LYS A 57 -15.00 -0.49 -11.11
N LYS A 58 -15.55 -0.29 -9.89
CA LYS A 58 -16.38 -1.29 -9.19
C LYS A 58 -17.48 -0.64 -8.35
N GLU A 59 -18.73 -1.07 -8.56
CA GLU A 59 -19.86 -0.71 -7.67
C GLU A 59 -19.77 -1.36 -6.28
N LYS A 60 -18.81 -2.27 -6.06
CA LYS A 60 -18.65 -3.01 -4.80
C LYS A 60 -17.26 -2.77 -4.19
N PRO A 61 -17.17 -2.67 -2.85
CA PRO A 61 -15.90 -2.60 -2.15
C PRO A 61 -15.02 -3.80 -2.48
N PHE A 62 -13.73 -3.55 -2.65
CA PHE A 62 -12.71 -4.56 -2.78
C PHE A 62 -12.07 -4.81 -1.43
N GLU A 63 -12.37 -5.98 -0.87
CA GLU A 63 -11.77 -6.43 0.38
C GLU A 63 -10.31 -6.84 0.15
N ILE A 64 -9.40 -6.23 0.89
CA ILE A 64 -7.99 -6.58 0.91
C ILE A 64 -7.81 -7.86 1.70
N LYS A 65 -7.27 -8.89 1.05
CA LYS A 65 -7.00 -10.18 1.67
C LYS A 65 -5.51 -10.42 1.74
N GLY A 66 -5.05 -11.03 2.83
CA GLY A 66 -3.69 -11.54 2.92
C GLY A 66 -3.46 -12.52 1.78
N THR A 67 -2.39 -12.31 1.00
CA THR A 67 -2.11 -13.11 -0.19
C THR A 67 -0.62 -13.39 -0.30
N THR A 68 -0.28 -14.50 -0.94
CA THR A 68 1.11 -14.87 -1.19
C THR A 68 1.47 -14.48 -2.62
N ILE A 69 2.34 -13.48 -2.77
CA ILE A 69 2.84 -13.01 -4.05
C ILE A 69 4.22 -13.63 -4.26
N ARG A 70 4.34 -14.50 -5.28
CA ARG A 70 5.63 -15.11 -5.67
C ARG A 70 6.38 -15.77 -4.50
N GLY A 71 5.64 -16.41 -3.58
CA GLY A 71 6.18 -17.13 -2.43
C GLY A 71 6.42 -16.29 -1.17
N ILE A 72 6.11 -14.98 -1.21
CA ILE A 72 6.22 -14.08 -0.06
C ILE A 72 4.82 -13.61 0.35
N GLU A 73 4.53 -13.60 1.65
CA GLU A 73 3.25 -13.11 2.18
C GLU A 73 3.16 -11.59 2.12
N SER A 74 2.01 -11.09 1.67
CA SER A 74 1.65 -9.67 1.68
C SER A 74 0.40 -9.48 2.54
N ASN A 75 0.55 -8.74 3.63
CA ASN A 75 -0.46 -8.50 4.66
C ASN A 75 -1.11 -7.11 4.52
N GLY A 76 -1.31 -6.68 3.28
CA GLY A 76 -1.96 -5.43 2.95
C GLY A 76 -1.51 -4.93 1.58
N MET A 77 -1.85 -3.67 1.31
CA MET A 77 -1.57 -2.99 0.04
C MET A 77 -1.28 -1.50 0.28
N LEU A 78 -0.21 -1.01 -0.32
CA LEU A 78 0.03 0.43 -0.47
C LEU A 78 -0.74 0.91 -1.69
N CYS A 79 -1.52 1.98 -1.57
CA CYS A 79 -2.40 2.43 -2.64
C CYS A 79 -1.84 3.66 -3.38
N SER A 80 -2.03 3.69 -4.69
CA SER A 80 -1.82 4.81 -5.58
C SER A 80 -3.00 5.78 -5.57
N ALA A 81 -2.80 6.98 -6.14
CA ALA A 81 -3.88 7.95 -6.32
C ALA A 81 -5.00 7.43 -7.25
N GLU A 82 -4.63 6.61 -8.24
CA GLU A 82 -5.58 5.96 -9.15
C GLU A 82 -6.45 4.93 -8.43
N GLU A 83 -5.84 4.14 -7.54
CA GLU A 83 -6.56 3.12 -6.76
C GLU A 83 -7.55 3.72 -5.77
N LEU A 84 -7.26 4.93 -5.28
CA LEU A 84 -8.19 5.72 -4.46
C LEU A 84 -9.16 6.56 -5.31
N GLY A 85 -9.01 6.55 -6.63
CA GLY A 85 -9.72 7.38 -7.61
C GLY A 85 -9.65 8.87 -7.35
N LEU A 86 -8.53 9.33 -6.80
CA LEU A 86 -8.16 10.73 -6.73
C LEU A 86 -7.64 11.24 -8.09
N GLU A 87 -7.07 10.33 -8.90
CA GLU A 87 -6.57 10.63 -10.24
C GLU A 87 -6.98 9.54 -11.25
N GLU A 88 -7.06 9.88 -12.53
CA GLU A 88 -7.38 8.90 -13.59
C GLU A 88 -6.22 7.93 -13.88
N LYS A 89 -4.98 8.37 -13.60
CA LYS A 89 -3.76 7.58 -13.80
C LYS A 89 -2.71 8.02 -12.80
N SER A 90 -2.02 7.06 -12.19
CA SER A 90 -0.88 7.32 -11.30
C SER A 90 0.31 6.45 -11.68
N GLU A 91 1.53 6.97 -11.54
CA GLU A 91 2.77 6.25 -11.87
C GLU A 91 3.38 5.51 -10.65
N GLY A 92 2.73 5.56 -9.49
CA GLY A 92 3.26 4.94 -8.28
C GLY A 92 2.33 5.03 -7.08
N ILE A 93 2.87 4.71 -5.90
CA ILE A 93 2.18 4.82 -4.62
C ILE A 93 1.93 6.30 -4.30
N LEU A 94 0.76 6.61 -3.74
CA LEU A 94 0.45 7.97 -3.31
C LEU A 94 1.32 8.34 -2.12
N GLU A 95 2.21 9.30 -2.32
CA GLU A 95 3.00 9.89 -1.25
C GLU A 95 2.15 10.89 -0.46
N LEU A 96 2.08 10.69 0.85
CA LEU A 96 1.37 11.56 1.78
C LEU A 96 2.36 12.50 2.48
N PRO A 97 1.91 13.72 2.87
CA PRO A 97 2.76 14.63 3.62
C PRO A 97 3.15 14.06 4.99
N ALA A 98 4.30 14.52 5.49
CA ALA A 98 4.88 13.99 6.73
C ALA A 98 4.06 14.31 8.00
N ASP A 99 3.15 15.28 7.94
CA ASP A 99 2.28 15.66 9.07
C ASP A 99 1.09 14.72 9.28
N VAL A 100 0.90 13.75 8.39
CA VAL A 100 -0.19 12.79 8.46
C VAL A 100 -0.04 11.87 9.67
N THR A 101 -1.12 11.73 10.44
CA THR A 101 -1.20 10.79 11.56
C THR A 101 -1.30 9.36 11.05
N LEU A 102 -0.42 8.49 11.53
CA LEU A 102 -0.50 7.07 11.19
C LEU A 102 -1.74 6.44 11.82
N GLY A 103 -2.31 5.44 11.14
CA GLY A 103 -3.49 4.72 11.61
C GLY A 103 -4.83 5.43 11.37
N GLU A 104 -4.85 6.71 10.99
CA GLU A 104 -6.09 7.38 10.57
C GLU A 104 -6.60 6.84 9.22
N ASP A 105 -7.92 6.82 9.06
CA ASP A 105 -8.54 6.34 7.83
C ASP A 105 -8.30 7.33 6.70
N VAL A 106 -8.11 6.81 5.48
CA VAL A 106 -7.74 7.63 4.32
C VAL A 106 -8.96 8.33 3.72
N VAL A 107 -10.18 7.88 4.04
CA VAL A 107 -11.46 8.50 3.65
C VAL A 107 -12.56 8.12 4.64
#